data_AF-A0A353GGR2-F1
#
_entry.id   AF-A0A353GGR2-F1
#
_cell.length_a   1.000
_cell.length_b   1.000
_cell.length_c   1.000
_cell.angle_alpha   90.00
_cell.angle_beta   90.00
_cell.angle_gamma   90.00
#
_symmetry.space_group_name_H-M   'P 1'
#
loop_
_entity.id
_entity.type
_entity.pdbx_description
1 polymer ?
#
loop_
_entity_poly.entity_id
_entity_poly.type
_entity_poly.pdbx_seq_one_letter_code
_entity_poly.pdbx_strand_id
1 'polypeptide(L)'
;MRLISPIGLIFMRFLDDIQLVDCFERLHQHLLRQEPALQKRGEALPPFAYRLQPLAYFLTHLVGLLTELDDQTAEGQRRIRKFLLELDDRRPSEFLQERLMVREKGGVLQKPLGAVQKEKLRESICALKDLEDAHGCSDKPFGVIFDAVLKRLEHLPGRVEWLCKTLPCLSLLNAMRFLSRIGYPVVVPDTPCQTFLFRLGFIERMGAASVIQYQVCAVGAELARTLQRSEVEINLWIRAFTGGLRDLAPATALCGRKPLCERCGLTSYCQYYRFRRPAASNTEAPLPIKQWRTSDRPRERLEELGAHALEDSELLAIMLRTGSGKMHVLDLARKLLEKFGSLQGIEDASMEELQKVHGIGRMKAIELRATFELGRRLALKPIKAGDVIESSDDVYFGYRGRFQRVKHEEFLLLMLNNKNKVIREELVSTGGLDASIVQPRE
;
A
#
# COMPACT_ATOMS: atom_id res chain seq x y z
N MET A 1 -4.21 -28.70 16.43
CA MET A 1 -3.08 -27.92 15.91
C MET A 1 -3.61 -27.01 14.81
N ARG A 2 -3.91 -25.75 15.13
CA ARG A 2 -4.42 -24.75 14.17
C ARG A 2 -3.24 -24.24 13.35
N LEU A 3 -3.17 -24.60 12.07
CA LEU A 3 -2.25 -23.97 11.13
C LEU A 3 -2.78 -22.57 10.86
N ILE A 4 -2.29 -21.60 11.64
CA ILE A 4 -2.37 -20.19 11.29
C ILE A 4 -1.57 -20.05 9.98
N SER A 5 -2.27 -19.81 8.89
CA SER A 5 -1.68 -19.47 7.59
C SER A 5 -0.61 -18.39 7.76
N PRO A 6 0.50 -18.41 7.01
CA PRO A 6 1.59 -17.42 7.09
C PRO A 6 1.17 -15.97 6.77
N ILE A 7 -0.11 -15.73 6.50
CA ILE A 7 -0.75 -14.41 6.38
C ILE A 7 -1.11 -13.82 7.76
N GLY A 8 -1.20 -14.64 8.81
CA GLY A 8 -1.72 -14.24 10.12
C GLY A 8 -0.72 -13.66 11.13
N LEU A 9 0.56 -13.48 10.77
CA LEU A 9 1.61 -13.11 11.73
C LEU A 9 2.50 -11.94 11.30
N ILE A 10 2.15 -11.23 10.23
CA ILE A 10 2.85 -10.02 9.80
C ILE A 10 1.76 -8.99 9.48
N PHE A 11 1.92 -7.76 9.97
CA PHE A 11 1.01 -6.60 9.86
C PHE A 11 0.06 -6.33 11.02
N MET A 12 0.63 -5.99 12.17
CA MET A 12 0.02 -5.06 13.13
C MET A 12 1.01 -3.91 13.38
N ARG A 13 1.19 -3.07 12.35
CA ARG A 13 1.54 -1.65 12.55
C ARG A 13 0.37 -0.84 12.01
N PHE A 14 -0.84 -1.23 12.40
CA PHE A 14 -1.97 -0.34 12.25
C PHE A 14 -1.67 0.88 13.11
N LEU A 15 -1.95 2.07 12.58
CA LEU A 15 -2.36 3.18 13.42
C LEU A 15 -3.26 2.62 14.54
N ASP A 16 -3.09 3.00 15.81
CA ASP A 16 -3.98 2.53 16.90
C ASP A 16 -5.42 2.53 16.38
N ASP A 17 -6.25 1.52 16.68
CA ASP A 17 -7.59 1.35 16.06
C ASP A 17 -8.39 2.67 15.97
N ILE A 18 -8.19 3.54 16.97
CA ILE A 18 -8.68 4.94 17.05
C ILE A 18 -8.27 5.81 15.85
N GLN A 19 -6.98 5.84 15.50
CA GLN A 19 -6.44 6.62 14.39
C GLN A 19 -6.91 6.08 13.03
N LEU A 20 -7.09 4.75 12.90
CA LEU A 20 -7.65 4.14 11.69
C LEU A 20 -9.13 4.50 11.51
N VAL A 21 -9.91 4.44 12.60
CA VAL A 21 -11.30 4.89 12.63
C VAL A 21 -11.40 6.38 12.29
N ASP A 22 -10.67 7.26 12.97
CA ASP A 22 -10.71 8.70 12.73
C ASP A 22 -10.29 9.05 11.28
N CYS A 23 -9.30 8.34 10.73
CA CYS A 23 -8.89 8.51 9.32
C CYS A 23 -10.06 8.24 8.37
N PHE A 24 -10.75 7.11 8.52
CA PHE A 24 -11.83 6.73 7.62
C PHE A 24 -13.14 7.47 7.88
N GLU A 25 -13.43 7.85 9.12
CA GLU A 25 -14.55 8.75 9.41
C GLU A 25 -14.35 10.12 8.76
N ARG A 26 -13.13 10.67 8.79
CA ARG A 26 -12.81 11.90 8.06
C ARG A 26 -12.97 11.74 6.55
N LEU A 27 -12.52 10.62 5.98
CA LEU A 27 -12.73 10.30 4.56
C LEU A 27 -14.23 10.26 4.25
N HIS A 28 -15.02 9.57 5.06
CA HIS A 28 -16.46 9.45 4.90
C HIS A 28 -17.16 10.81 4.95
N GLN A 29 -16.90 11.60 6.02
CA GLN A 29 -17.46 12.95 6.17
C GLN A 29 -17.02 13.90 5.06
N HIS A 30 -15.82 13.73 4.54
CA HIS A 30 -15.35 14.51 3.40
C HIS A 30 -16.08 14.15 2.10
N LEU A 31 -16.24 12.86 1.81
CA LEU A 31 -16.98 12.37 0.64
C LEU A 31 -18.44 12.83 0.68
N LEU A 32 -19.11 12.70 1.83
CA LEU A 32 -20.52 13.10 1.96
C LEU A 32 -20.74 14.60 1.78
N ARG A 33 -19.78 15.43 2.22
CA ARG A 33 -19.84 16.89 1.99
C ARG A 33 -19.74 17.25 0.51
N GLN A 34 -18.97 16.49 -0.26
CA GLN A 34 -18.84 16.74 -1.70
C GLN A 34 -19.98 16.14 -2.49
N GLU A 35 -20.44 14.95 -2.11
CA GLU A 35 -21.46 14.20 -2.83
C GLU A 35 -22.42 13.50 -1.84
N PRO A 36 -23.48 14.20 -1.38
CA PRO A 36 -24.45 13.63 -0.45
C PRO A 36 -25.18 12.39 -0.98
N ALA A 37 -25.26 12.23 -2.31
CA ALA A 37 -25.88 11.07 -2.94
C ALA A 37 -25.14 9.75 -2.64
N LEU A 38 -23.84 9.81 -2.28
CA LEU A 38 -23.06 8.63 -1.89
C LEU A 38 -23.63 7.94 -0.65
N GLN A 39 -24.24 8.69 0.28
CA GLN A 39 -24.85 8.10 1.47
C GLN A 39 -26.01 7.19 1.09
N LYS A 40 -26.96 7.71 0.30
CA LYS A 40 -28.11 6.94 -0.18
C LYS A 40 -27.68 5.74 -1.02
N ARG A 41 -26.63 5.89 -1.82
CA ARG A 41 -26.07 4.78 -2.62
C ARG A 41 -25.45 3.70 -1.74
N GLY A 42 -24.75 4.07 -0.66
CA GLY A 42 -24.21 3.12 0.31
C GLY A 42 -25.31 2.36 1.05
N GLU A 43 -26.31 3.07 1.56
CA GLU A 43 -27.47 2.49 2.28
C GLU A 43 -28.31 1.56 1.38
N ALA A 44 -28.36 1.83 0.07
CA ALA A 44 -29.08 1.02 -0.90
C ALA A 44 -28.33 -0.24 -1.36
N LEU A 45 -27.09 -0.48 -0.93
CA LEU A 45 -26.30 -1.65 -1.33
C LEU A 45 -26.44 -2.77 -0.28
N PRO A 46 -27.32 -3.77 -0.49
CA PRO A 46 -27.40 -4.88 0.44
C PRO A 46 -26.12 -5.72 0.35
N PRO A 47 -25.47 -6.06 1.48
CA PRO A 47 -24.47 -7.10 1.48
C PRO A 47 -25.13 -8.37 0.95
N PHE A 48 -24.50 -9.03 -0.01
CA PHE A 48 -25.01 -10.24 -0.67
C PHE A 48 -26.18 -10.04 -1.64
N ALA A 49 -26.24 -8.89 -2.33
CA ALA A 49 -27.23 -8.62 -3.38
C ALA A 49 -27.39 -9.75 -4.42
N TYR A 50 -26.31 -10.48 -4.72
CA TYR A 50 -26.32 -11.58 -5.68
C TYR A 50 -27.16 -12.78 -5.27
N ARG A 51 -27.44 -13.02 -3.98
CA ARG A 51 -28.05 -14.30 -3.55
C ARG A 51 -29.41 -14.56 -4.17
N LEU A 52 -30.16 -13.50 -4.48
CA LEU A 52 -31.48 -13.59 -5.08
C LEU A 52 -31.45 -13.56 -6.62
N GLN A 53 -30.26 -13.53 -7.22
CA GLN A 53 -30.10 -13.31 -8.65
C GLN A 53 -30.01 -14.65 -9.42
N PRO A 54 -30.58 -14.71 -10.63
CA PRO A 54 -30.49 -15.88 -11.51
C PRO A 54 -29.12 -15.97 -12.21
N LEU A 55 -28.80 -17.11 -12.84
CA LEU A 55 -27.55 -17.29 -13.59
C LEU A 55 -27.31 -16.16 -14.63
N ALA A 56 -28.37 -15.71 -15.30
CA ALA A 56 -28.29 -14.63 -16.29
C ALA A 56 -27.66 -13.33 -15.74
N TYR A 57 -27.85 -13.02 -14.46
CA TYR A 57 -27.22 -11.88 -13.79
C TYR A 57 -25.70 -12.05 -13.72
N PHE A 58 -25.23 -13.23 -13.32
CA PHE A 58 -23.81 -13.56 -13.22
C PHE A 58 -23.13 -13.53 -14.59
N LEU A 59 -23.76 -14.12 -15.60
CA LEU A 59 -23.26 -14.10 -16.98
C LEU A 59 -23.14 -12.67 -17.52
N THR A 60 -24.13 -11.83 -17.23
CA THR A 60 -24.13 -10.43 -17.63
C THR A 60 -22.95 -9.68 -17.02
N HIS A 61 -22.72 -9.83 -15.71
CA HIS A 61 -21.61 -9.19 -15.01
C HIS A 61 -20.23 -9.74 -15.40
N LEU A 62 -20.14 -11.04 -15.72
CA LEU A 62 -18.91 -11.66 -16.21
C LEU A 62 -18.52 -11.10 -17.58
N VAL A 63 -19.46 -11.09 -18.53
CA VAL A 63 -19.21 -10.56 -19.87
C VAL A 63 -18.97 -9.06 -19.83
N GLY A 64 -19.76 -8.30 -19.06
CA GLY A 64 -19.56 -6.86 -18.90
C GLY A 64 -18.18 -6.52 -18.33
N LEU A 65 -17.66 -7.34 -17.41
CA LEU A 65 -16.30 -7.18 -16.88
C LEU A 65 -15.23 -7.40 -17.96
N LEU A 66 -15.35 -8.47 -18.76
CA LEU A 66 -14.33 -8.83 -19.77
C LEU A 66 -14.37 -7.96 -21.02
N THR A 67 -15.56 -7.47 -21.37
CA THR A 67 -15.77 -6.59 -22.53
C THR A 67 -15.69 -5.11 -22.15
N GLU A 68 -15.58 -4.79 -20.86
CA GLU A 68 -15.65 -3.42 -20.31
C GLU A 68 -16.95 -2.67 -20.67
N LEU A 69 -18.01 -3.39 -21.03
CA LEU A 69 -19.33 -2.83 -21.25
C LEU A 69 -19.98 -2.46 -19.90
N ASP A 70 -20.68 -1.32 -19.90
CA ASP A 70 -21.45 -0.89 -18.74
C ASP A 70 -22.78 -1.67 -18.65
N ASP A 71 -22.81 -2.69 -17.80
CA ASP A 71 -24.01 -3.50 -17.56
C ASP A 71 -25.04 -2.89 -16.62
N GLN A 72 -24.80 -1.67 -16.13
CA GLN A 72 -25.80 -0.91 -15.39
C GLN A 72 -26.71 -0.13 -16.35
N THR A 73 -26.26 0.10 -17.59
CA THR A 73 -27.06 0.79 -18.62
C THR A 73 -27.88 -0.20 -19.44
N ALA A 74 -29.10 0.20 -19.82
CA ALA A 74 -29.93 -0.60 -20.72
C ALA A 74 -29.23 -0.91 -22.05
N GLU A 75 -28.40 0.01 -22.55
CA GLU A 75 -27.64 -0.18 -23.78
C GLU A 75 -26.54 -1.24 -23.63
N GLY A 76 -25.72 -1.17 -22.57
CA GLY A 76 -24.69 -2.18 -22.33
C GLY A 76 -25.30 -3.54 -22.04
N GLN A 77 -26.40 -3.62 -21.29
CA GLN A 77 -27.14 -4.88 -21.09
C GLN A 77 -27.64 -5.48 -22.41
N ARG A 78 -28.18 -4.66 -23.33
CA ARG A 78 -28.62 -5.15 -24.66
C ARG A 78 -27.44 -5.70 -25.47
N ARG A 79 -26.29 -5.01 -25.45
CA ARG A 79 -25.07 -5.46 -26.14
C ARG A 79 -24.52 -6.76 -25.55
N ILE A 80 -24.50 -6.89 -24.22
CA ILE A 80 -24.06 -8.10 -23.53
C ILE A 80 -24.97 -9.28 -23.87
N ARG A 81 -26.30 -9.09 -23.86
CA ARG A 81 -27.25 -10.16 -24.26
C ARG A 81 -27.02 -10.61 -25.69
N LYS A 82 -26.83 -9.67 -26.62
CA LYS A 82 -26.52 -9.99 -28.01
C LYS A 82 -25.21 -10.79 -28.13
N PHE A 83 -24.17 -10.38 -27.39
CA PHE A 83 -22.90 -11.09 -27.36
C PHE A 83 -23.02 -12.51 -26.78
N LEU A 84 -23.82 -12.69 -25.72
CA LEU A 84 -24.09 -14.02 -25.15
C LEU A 84 -24.81 -14.93 -26.15
N LEU A 85 -25.79 -14.42 -26.89
CA LEU A 85 -26.48 -15.19 -27.94
C LEU A 85 -25.54 -15.61 -29.07
N GLU A 86 -24.63 -14.71 -29.47
CA GLU A 86 -23.62 -14.98 -30.51
C GLU A 86 -22.55 -15.99 -30.06
N LEU A 87 -22.30 -16.12 -28.75
CA LEU A 87 -21.38 -17.11 -28.20
C LEU A 87 -21.97 -18.52 -28.10
N ASP A 88 -23.30 -18.61 -27.95
CA ASP A 88 -24.05 -19.87 -27.85
C ASP A 88 -24.24 -20.53 -29.22
N ASP A 89 -24.17 -19.75 -30.31
CA ASP A 89 -24.32 -20.25 -31.68
C ASP A 89 -23.05 -20.98 -32.14
N ARG A 90 -23.17 -22.28 -32.43
CA ARG A 90 -22.07 -23.21 -32.71
C ARG A 90 -21.40 -23.02 -34.08
N ARG A 91 -21.29 -21.79 -34.60
CA ARG A 91 -20.53 -21.48 -35.82
C ARG A 91 -19.76 -20.18 -35.68
N PRO A 92 -18.41 -20.19 -35.75
CA PRO A 92 -17.64 -18.95 -35.82
C PRO A 92 -17.88 -18.34 -37.20
N SER A 93 -18.73 -17.32 -37.31
CA SER A 93 -18.79 -16.55 -38.54
C SER A 93 -17.52 -15.68 -38.63
N GLU A 94 -16.70 -15.92 -39.66
CA GLU A 94 -15.52 -15.13 -40.05
C GLU A 94 -15.82 -13.61 -40.19
N PHE A 95 -17.10 -13.24 -40.21
CA PHE A 95 -17.64 -11.89 -40.35
C PHE A 95 -17.56 -10.97 -39.10
N LEU A 96 -17.08 -11.45 -37.95
CA LEU A 96 -17.22 -10.74 -36.66
C LEU A 96 -15.99 -9.98 -36.16
N GLN A 97 -14.87 -9.95 -36.89
CA GLN A 97 -13.71 -9.14 -36.48
C GLN A 97 -14.00 -7.63 -36.49
N GLU A 98 -14.94 -7.16 -37.32
CA GLU A 98 -15.20 -5.73 -37.52
C GLU A 98 -16.35 -5.14 -36.69
N ARG A 99 -17.33 -5.94 -36.21
CA ARG A 99 -18.59 -5.38 -35.63
C ARG A 99 -18.66 -5.27 -34.12
N LEU A 100 -17.65 -5.71 -33.38
CA LEU A 100 -17.47 -5.38 -31.96
C LEU A 100 -16.60 -4.12 -31.77
N MET A 101 -16.62 -3.19 -32.73
CA MET A 101 -16.17 -1.81 -32.49
C MET A 101 -17.22 -1.09 -31.64
N VAL A 102 -17.07 -1.15 -30.32
CA VAL A 102 -17.91 -0.41 -29.38
C VAL A 102 -17.51 1.07 -29.43
N ARG A 103 -18.27 1.90 -30.16
CA ARG A 103 -18.22 3.35 -29.99
C ARG A 103 -19.00 3.73 -28.73
N GLU A 104 -18.30 4.14 -27.69
CA GLU A 104 -18.89 4.97 -26.63
C GLU A 104 -18.85 6.45 -27.04
N LYS A 105 -19.88 7.22 -26.66
CA LYS A 105 -19.84 8.69 -26.67
C LYS A 105 -18.74 9.12 -25.70
N GLY A 106 -17.52 9.29 -26.21
CA GLY A 106 -16.34 9.58 -25.38
C GLY A 106 -15.01 9.00 -25.85
N GLY A 107 -14.93 8.31 -27.00
CA GLY A 107 -13.68 8.22 -27.77
C GLY A 107 -12.69 7.10 -27.41
N VAL A 108 -13.13 5.94 -26.92
CA VAL A 108 -12.26 4.74 -26.87
C VAL A 108 -12.93 3.59 -27.61
N LEU A 109 -12.31 3.14 -28.71
CA LEU A 109 -12.62 1.87 -29.35
C LEU A 109 -12.12 0.75 -28.42
N GLN A 110 -13.03 -0.01 -27.81
CA GLN A 110 -12.64 -1.22 -27.07
C GLN A 110 -12.20 -2.31 -28.05
N LYS A 111 -11.04 -2.92 -27.78
CA LYS A 111 -10.47 -3.97 -28.61
C LYS A 111 -11.32 -5.25 -28.49
N PRO A 112 -11.71 -5.91 -29.60
CA PRO A 112 -12.47 -7.15 -29.53
C PRO A 112 -11.69 -8.24 -28.79
N LEU A 113 -12.40 -9.11 -28.05
CA LEU A 113 -11.82 -10.26 -27.37
C LEU A 113 -11.10 -11.16 -28.38
N GLY A 114 -9.85 -11.52 -28.07
CA GLY A 114 -9.08 -12.46 -28.88
C GLY A 114 -9.68 -13.87 -28.87
N ALA A 115 -9.35 -14.70 -29.86
CA ALA A 115 -9.89 -16.06 -29.98
C ALA A 115 -9.70 -16.91 -28.71
N VAL A 116 -8.50 -16.86 -28.11
CA VAL A 116 -8.19 -17.55 -26.84
C VAL A 116 -9.07 -17.05 -25.69
N GLN A 117 -9.35 -15.75 -25.61
CA GLN A 117 -10.18 -15.18 -24.56
C GLN A 117 -11.65 -15.57 -24.73
N LYS A 118 -12.13 -15.64 -25.98
CA LYS A 118 -13.48 -16.14 -26.31
C LYS A 118 -13.63 -17.60 -25.89
N GLU A 119 -12.61 -18.44 -26.12
CA GLU A 119 -12.67 -19.85 -25.74
C GLU A 119 -12.72 -20.04 -24.22
N LYS A 120 -11.82 -19.38 -23.48
CA LYS A 120 -11.85 -19.38 -22.01
C LYS A 120 -13.18 -18.86 -21.45
N LEU A 121 -13.79 -17.89 -22.13
CA LEU A 121 -15.11 -17.38 -21.75
C LEU A 121 -16.20 -18.44 -21.99
N ARG A 122 -16.18 -19.18 -23.11
CA ARG A 122 -17.12 -20.30 -23.33
C ARG A 122 -16.96 -21.37 -22.25
N GLU A 123 -15.73 -21.79 -21.95
CA GLU A 123 -15.45 -22.73 -20.86
C GLU A 123 -16.02 -22.25 -19.52
N SER A 124 -15.85 -20.96 -19.21
CA SER A 124 -16.38 -20.36 -17.98
C SER A 124 -17.91 -20.30 -17.95
N ILE A 125 -18.56 -20.05 -19.10
CA ILE A 125 -20.03 -20.06 -19.22
C ILE A 125 -20.56 -21.48 -19.02
N CYS A 126 -19.94 -22.49 -19.65
CA CYS A 126 -20.29 -23.88 -19.44
C CYS A 126 -20.16 -24.27 -17.97
N ALA A 127 -19.04 -23.92 -17.32
CA ALA A 127 -18.84 -24.24 -15.90
C ALA A 127 -19.91 -23.64 -14.97
N LEU A 128 -20.42 -22.43 -15.27
CA LEU A 128 -21.53 -21.84 -14.49
C LEU A 128 -22.88 -22.51 -14.78
N LYS A 129 -23.15 -22.90 -16.03
CA LYS A 129 -24.34 -23.69 -16.39
C LYS A 129 -24.31 -25.07 -15.72
N ASP A 130 -23.18 -25.76 -15.79
CA ASP A 130 -22.96 -27.06 -15.13
C ASP A 130 -23.16 -26.96 -13.61
N LEU A 131 -22.76 -25.84 -13.00
CA LEU A 131 -22.98 -25.58 -11.58
C LEU A 131 -24.48 -25.39 -11.24
N GLU A 132 -25.23 -24.72 -12.11
CA GLU A 132 -26.68 -24.58 -12.00
C GLU A 132 -27.36 -25.95 -12.13
N ASP A 133 -26.98 -26.73 -13.14
CA ASP A 133 -27.54 -28.05 -13.45
C ASP A 133 -27.20 -29.09 -12.37
N ALA A 134 -25.96 -29.11 -11.87
CA ALA A 134 -25.54 -30.02 -10.80
C ALA A 134 -26.28 -29.77 -9.48
N HIS A 135 -26.87 -28.58 -9.30
CA HIS A 135 -27.70 -28.22 -8.14
C HIS A 135 -29.19 -28.14 -8.54
N GLY A 136 -29.51 -28.62 -9.74
CA GLY A 136 -30.80 -28.65 -10.41
C GLY A 136 -31.78 -29.62 -9.78
N CYS A 137 -32.45 -29.15 -8.72
CA CYS A 137 -33.79 -29.56 -8.26
C CYS A 137 -34.29 -28.62 -7.13
N SER A 138 -33.73 -27.41 -7.00
CA SER A 138 -34.13 -26.48 -5.94
C SER A 138 -34.75 -25.23 -6.55
N ASP A 139 -35.92 -24.81 -6.07
CA ASP A 139 -36.57 -23.51 -6.37
C ASP A 139 -35.72 -22.28 -5.94
N LYS A 140 -34.43 -22.46 -5.68
CA LYS A 140 -33.53 -21.45 -5.16
C LYS A 140 -32.85 -20.71 -6.33
N PRO A 141 -32.72 -19.37 -6.26
CA PRO A 141 -31.94 -18.62 -7.21
C PRO A 141 -30.48 -19.12 -7.28
N PHE A 142 -29.88 -19.07 -8.46
CA PHE A 142 -28.47 -19.44 -8.69
C PHE A 142 -27.52 -18.76 -7.69
N GLY A 143 -27.81 -17.52 -7.29
CA GLY A 143 -27.02 -16.83 -6.28
C GLY A 143 -26.93 -17.53 -4.92
N VAL A 144 -27.95 -18.29 -4.51
CA VAL A 144 -27.92 -19.09 -3.27
C VAL A 144 -26.98 -20.29 -3.43
N ILE A 145 -27.01 -20.93 -4.60
CA ILE A 145 -26.12 -22.03 -4.96
C ILE A 145 -24.66 -21.53 -4.95
N PHE A 146 -24.40 -20.42 -5.62
CA PHE A 146 -23.07 -19.80 -5.69
C PHE A 146 -22.56 -19.40 -4.28
N ASP A 147 -23.41 -18.79 -3.45
CA ASP A 147 -23.08 -18.44 -2.06
C ASP A 147 -22.71 -19.68 -1.22
N ALA A 148 -23.46 -20.77 -1.36
CA ALA A 148 -23.21 -22.00 -0.62
C ALA A 148 -21.85 -22.61 -0.98
N VAL A 149 -21.45 -22.56 -2.26
CA VAL A 149 -20.13 -23.02 -2.71
C VAL A 149 -19.03 -22.15 -2.10
N LEU A 150 -19.15 -20.83 -2.20
CA LEU A 150 -18.14 -19.92 -1.64
C LEU A 150 -18.00 -20.04 -0.12
N LYS A 151 -19.09 -20.30 0.61
CA LYS A 151 -19.09 -20.49 2.07
C LYS A 151 -18.35 -21.73 2.53
N ARG A 152 -18.24 -22.77 1.69
CA ARG A 152 -17.42 -23.97 1.99
C ARG A 152 -15.93 -23.66 2.00
N LEU A 153 -15.52 -22.52 1.44
CA LEU A 153 -14.14 -22.06 1.38
C LEU A 153 -13.91 -21.05 2.51
N GLU A 154 -13.01 -21.38 3.44
CA GLU A 154 -12.84 -20.66 4.71
C GLU A 154 -12.39 -19.20 4.54
N HIS A 155 -11.59 -18.88 3.52
CA HIS A 155 -10.96 -17.56 3.36
C HIS A 155 -11.09 -17.02 1.93
N LEU A 156 -10.97 -15.70 1.78
CA LEU A 156 -11.03 -15.04 0.47
C LEU A 156 -10.01 -15.59 -0.55
N PRO A 157 -8.73 -15.88 -0.20
CA PRO A 157 -7.80 -16.49 -1.14
C PRO A 157 -8.30 -17.81 -1.74
N GLY A 158 -8.87 -18.69 -0.91
CA GLY A 158 -9.44 -19.96 -1.38
C GLY A 158 -10.66 -19.75 -2.30
N ARG A 159 -11.52 -18.77 -1.98
CA ARG A 159 -12.67 -18.39 -2.83
C ARG A 159 -12.23 -17.87 -4.21
N VAL A 160 -11.22 -17.01 -4.24
CA VAL A 160 -10.68 -16.43 -5.48
C VAL A 160 -9.94 -17.49 -6.30
N GLU A 161 -9.16 -18.36 -5.65
CA GLU A 161 -8.48 -19.46 -6.33
C GLU A 161 -9.46 -20.45 -6.97
N TRP A 162 -10.49 -20.84 -6.22
CA TRP A 162 -11.57 -21.66 -6.76
C TRP A 162 -12.24 -20.98 -7.96
N LEU A 163 -12.56 -19.69 -7.84
CA LEU A 163 -13.21 -18.94 -8.91
C LEU A 163 -12.34 -18.86 -10.18
N CYS A 164 -11.03 -18.65 -10.05
CA CYS A 164 -10.09 -18.66 -11.18
C CYS A 164 -9.95 -20.04 -11.82
N LYS A 165 -10.07 -21.13 -11.05
CA LYS A 165 -10.07 -22.51 -11.57
C LYS A 165 -11.37 -22.83 -12.31
N THR A 166 -12.51 -22.42 -11.76
CA THR A 166 -13.84 -22.65 -12.36
C THR A 166 -14.09 -21.75 -13.56
N LEU A 167 -13.60 -20.50 -13.53
CA LEU A 167 -13.77 -19.50 -14.58
C LEU A 167 -12.41 -19.11 -15.15
N PRO A 168 -11.83 -19.91 -16.07
CA PRO A 168 -10.48 -19.69 -16.62
C PRO A 168 -10.31 -18.37 -17.37
N CYS A 169 -11.41 -17.67 -17.69
CA CYS A 169 -11.38 -16.32 -18.25
C CYS A 169 -10.96 -15.23 -17.23
N LEU A 170 -10.93 -15.54 -15.92
CA LEU A 170 -10.64 -14.59 -14.86
C LEU A 170 -9.20 -14.69 -14.36
N SER A 171 -8.49 -13.57 -14.41
CA SER A 171 -7.30 -13.35 -13.58
C SER A 171 -7.69 -13.10 -12.12
N LEU A 172 -6.71 -13.19 -11.21
CA LEU A 172 -6.93 -12.97 -9.77
C LEU A 172 -7.60 -11.61 -9.46
N LEU A 173 -7.19 -10.54 -10.14
CA LEU A 173 -7.83 -9.22 -9.99
C LEU A 173 -9.25 -9.21 -10.58
N ASN A 174 -9.46 -9.83 -11.75
CA ASN A 174 -10.79 -9.87 -12.38
C ASN A 174 -11.76 -10.77 -11.61
N ALA A 175 -11.28 -11.80 -10.92
CA ALA A 175 -12.08 -12.59 -9.98
C ALA A 175 -12.62 -11.74 -8.83
N MET A 176 -11.79 -10.91 -8.20
CA MET A 176 -12.24 -9.99 -7.15
C MET A 176 -13.16 -8.87 -7.69
N ARG A 177 -12.90 -8.37 -8.90
CA ARG A 177 -13.81 -7.42 -9.57
C ARG A 177 -15.16 -8.05 -9.89
N PHE A 178 -15.17 -9.30 -10.35
CA PHE A 178 -16.39 -10.04 -10.62
C PHE A 178 -17.22 -10.19 -9.35
N LEU A 179 -16.61 -10.67 -8.26
CA LEU A 179 -17.24 -10.75 -6.94
C LEU A 179 -17.82 -9.41 -6.51
N SER A 180 -17.04 -8.33 -6.55
CA SER A 180 -17.55 -6.99 -6.21
C SER A 180 -18.71 -6.55 -7.10
N ARG A 181 -18.67 -6.85 -8.40
CA ARG A 181 -19.68 -6.42 -9.38
C ARG A 181 -21.03 -7.13 -9.19
N ILE A 182 -21.02 -8.38 -8.75
CA ILE A 182 -22.24 -9.10 -8.36
C ILE A 182 -22.76 -8.71 -6.97
N GLY A 183 -22.03 -7.89 -6.20
CA GLY A 183 -22.42 -7.47 -4.84
C GLY A 183 -21.96 -8.43 -3.74
N TYR A 184 -20.92 -9.21 -3.98
CA TYR A 184 -20.21 -9.94 -2.92
C TYR A 184 -19.35 -8.96 -2.10
N PRO A 185 -19.29 -9.10 -0.76
CA PRO A 185 -18.52 -8.22 0.11
C PRO A 185 -17.01 -8.44 -0.12
N VAL A 186 -16.41 -7.56 -0.91
CA VAL A 186 -14.96 -7.51 -1.14
C VAL A 186 -14.55 -6.10 -1.54
N VAL A 187 -13.45 -5.62 -0.96
CA VAL A 187 -12.79 -4.40 -1.42
C VAL A 187 -11.89 -4.72 -2.61
N VAL A 188 -12.13 -4.06 -3.74
CA VAL A 188 -11.43 -4.37 -5.00
C VAL A 188 -10.02 -3.79 -4.96
N PRO A 189 -8.97 -4.63 -5.09
CA PRO A 189 -7.59 -4.18 -5.01
C PRO A 189 -7.08 -3.69 -6.36
N ASP A 190 -7.75 -2.70 -6.95
CA ASP A 190 -7.24 -2.04 -8.15
C ASP A 190 -6.04 -1.12 -7.83
N THR A 191 -5.32 -0.70 -8.86
CA THR A 191 -4.12 0.14 -8.68
C THR A 191 -4.41 1.45 -7.92
N PRO A 192 -5.51 2.18 -8.17
CA PRO A 192 -5.88 3.33 -7.35
C PRO A 192 -6.07 2.98 -5.87
N CYS A 193 -6.82 1.93 -5.54
CA CYS A 193 -7.05 1.48 -4.17
C CYS A 193 -5.74 1.07 -3.47
N GLN A 194 -4.93 0.22 -4.12
CA GLN A 194 -3.61 -0.17 -3.63
C GLN A 194 -2.71 1.05 -3.38
N THR A 195 -2.73 2.03 -4.29
CA THR A 195 -1.95 3.26 -4.12
C THR A 195 -2.44 4.06 -2.94
N PHE A 196 -3.74 4.25 -2.80
CA PHE A 196 -4.33 4.98 -1.69
C PHE A 196 -3.98 4.36 -0.34
N LEU A 197 -4.19 3.06 -0.16
CA LEU A 197 -3.91 2.38 1.11
C LEU A 197 -2.41 2.35 1.42
N PHE A 198 -1.55 2.21 0.41
CA PHE A 198 -0.11 2.35 0.57
C PHE A 198 0.29 3.75 1.04
N ARG A 199 -0.32 4.81 0.46
CA ARG A 199 -0.06 6.20 0.86
C ARG A 199 -0.47 6.50 2.31
N LEU A 200 -1.42 5.75 2.86
CA LEU A 200 -1.83 5.83 4.26
C LEU A 200 -1.01 4.93 5.19
N GLY A 201 -0.14 4.08 4.65
CA GLY A 201 0.66 3.13 5.42
C GLY A 201 -0.07 1.86 5.83
N PHE A 202 -1.24 1.58 5.25
CA PHE A 202 -2.04 0.40 5.61
C PHE A 202 -1.62 -0.89 4.90
N ILE A 203 -0.88 -0.77 3.81
CA ILE A 203 -0.33 -1.92 3.07
C ILE A 203 1.12 -1.64 2.69
N GLU A 204 1.89 -2.69 2.46
CA GLU A 204 3.23 -2.62 1.88
C GLU A 204 3.21 -2.98 0.40
N ARG A 205 4.24 -2.53 -0.34
CA ARG A 205 4.43 -2.84 -1.76
C ARG A 205 5.50 -3.91 -2.00
N MET A 206 5.92 -4.61 -0.96
CA MET A 206 6.90 -5.68 -1.06
C MET A 206 6.22 -7.02 -1.39
N GLY A 207 6.85 -7.81 -2.26
CA GLY A 207 6.38 -9.15 -2.60
C GLY A 207 5.54 -9.25 -3.88
N ALA A 208 4.91 -10.41 -4.07
CA ALA A 208 4.13 -10.71 -5.27
C ALA A 208 2.84 -9.87 -5.34
N ALA A 209 2.37 -9.58 -6.56
CA ALA A 209 1.16 -8.78 -6.78
C ALA A 209 -0.09 -9.35 -6.06
N SER A 210 -0.19 -10.68 -5.97
CA SER A 210 -1.26 -11.36 -5.24
C SER A 210 -1.24 -11.05 -3.74
N VAL A 211 -0.05 -10.95 -3.13
CA VAL A 211 0.12 -10.61 -1.71
C VAL A 211 -0.43 -9.20 -1.45
N ILE A 212 -0.02 -8.23 -2.27
CA ILE A 212 -0.50 -6.84 -2.16
C ILE A 212 -2.02 -6.77 -2.33
N GLN A 213 -2.57 -7.53 -3.28
CA GLN A 213 -4.01 -7.57 -3.52
C GLN A 213 -4.79 -8.15 -2.34
N TYR A 214 -4.27 -9.18 -1.68
CA TYR A 214 -4.90 -9.73 -0.48
C TYR A 214 -4.72 -8.83 0.75
N GLN A 215 -3.61 -8.09 0.88
CA GLN A 215 -3.46 -7.07 1.93
C GLN A 215 -4.56 -6.01 1.83
N VAL A 216 -4.84 -5.50 0.63
CA VAL A 216 -5.94 -4.54 0.43
C VAL A 216 -7.29 -5.11 0.86
N CYS A 217 -7.59 -6.36 0.48
CA CYS A 217 -8.85 -6.99 0.88
C CYS A 217 -8.94 -7.18 2.39
N ALA A 218 -7.85 -7.58 3.04
CA ALA A 218 -7.78 -7.76 4.48
C ALA A 218 -8.00 -6.42 5.22
N VAL A 219 -7.33 -5.34 4.78
CA VAL A 219 -7.54 -3.99 5.29
C VAL A 219 -9.00 -3.55 5.09
N GLY A 220 -9.59 -3.84 3.94
CA GLY A 220 -10.99 -3.57 3.65
C GLY A 220 -11.97 -4.25 4.60
N ALA A 221 -11.76 -5.54 4.87
CA ALA A 221 -12.57 -6.32 5.80
C ALA A 221 -12.41 -5.83 7.25
N GLU A 222 -11.17 -5.48 7.64
CA GLU A 222 -10.86 -4.92 8.94
C GLU A 222 -11.56 -3.57 9.17
N LEU A 223 -11.50 -2.68 8.17
CA LEU A 223 -12.22 -1.40 8.19
C LEU A 223 -13.73 -1.57 8.32
N ALA A 224 -14.30 -2.50 7.55
CA ALA A 224 -15.72 -2.80 7.60
C ALA A 224 -16.14 -3.25 9.02
N ARG A 225 -15.36 -4.14 9.63
CA ARG A 225 -15.60 -4.62 11.00
C ARG A 225 -15.50 -3.49 12.02
N THR A 226 -14.44 -2.71 11.98
CA THR A 226 -14.15 -1.68 12.98
C THR A 226 -15.12 -0.50 12.89
N LEU A 227 -15.53 -0.11 11.67
CA LEU A 227 -16.51 0.95 11.45
C LEU A 227 -17.98 0.48 11.54
N GLN A 228 -18.21 -0.81 11.78
CA GLN A 228 -19.55 -1.44 11.75
C GLN A 228 -20.29 -1.16 10.43
N ARG A 229 -19.59 -1.31 9.31
CA ARG A 229 -20.09 -1.10 7.94
C ARG A 229 -19.91 -2.35 7.10
N SER A 230 -20.55 -2.39 5.94
CA SER A 230 -20.31 -3.46 4.97
C SER A 230 -19.04 -3.21 4.16
N GLU A 231 -18.33 -4.28 3.75
CA GLU A 231 -17.19 -4.16 2.82
C GLU A 231 -17.60 -3.52 1.48
N VAL A 232 -18.86 -3.67 1.09
CA VAL A 232 -19.43 -3.05 -0.12
C VAL A 232 -19.44 -1.52 0.01
N GLU A 233 -19.83 -0.98 1.18
CA GLU A 233 -19.76 0.45 1.47
C GLU A 233 -18.31 0.94 1.52
N ILE A 234 -17.42 0.23 2.21
CA ILE A 234 -15.99 0.60 2.28
C ILE A 234 -15.38 0.65 0.88
N ASN A 235 -15.65 -0.35 0.05
CA ASN A 235 -15.21 -0.40 -1.34
C ASN A 235 -15.76 0.78 -2.15
N LEU A 236 -17.04 1.12 -1.98
CA LEU A 236 -17.67 2.28 -2.63
C LEU A 236 -16.95 3.58 -2.25
N TRP A 237 -16.69 3.81 -0.96
CA TRP A 237 -16.04 5.03 -0.48
C TRP A 237 -14.61 5.16 -1.00
N ILE A 238 -13.82 4.09 -0.91
CA ILE A 238 -12.44 4.08 -1.43
C ILE A 238 -12.44 4.35 -2.94
N ARG A 239 -13.33 3.71 -3.70
CA ARG A 239 -13.41 3.92 -5.16
C ARG A 239 -13.91 5.31 -5.51
N ALA A 240 -14.85 5.89 -4.76
CA ALA A 240 -15.26 7.28 -4.93
C ALA A 240 -14.06 8.23 -4.73
N PHE A 241 -13.29 8.01 -3.66
CA PHE A 241 -12.15 8.86 -3.31
C PHE A 241 -10.97 8.73 -4.28
N THR A 242 -10.74 7.54 -4.83
CA THR A 242 -9.61 7.24 -5.73
C THR A 242 -9.94 7.39 -7.21
N GLY A 243 -11.19 7.70 -7.56
CA GLY A 243 -11.65 7.85 -8.95
C GLY A 243 -11.93 6.53 -9.67
N GLY A 244 -12.24 5.48 -8.92
CA GLY A 244 -12.58 4.16 -9.43
C GLY A 244 -14.06 3.99 -9.84
N LEU A 245 -14.92 4.98 -9.61
CA LEU A 245 -16.34 4.94 -10.00
C LEU A 245 -16.54 5.64 -11.36
N ARG A 246 -17.09 4.91 -12.34
CA ARG A 246 -17.31 5.42 -13.72
C ARG A 246 -18.53 6.34 -13.83
N ASP A 247 -19.56 6.10 -13.01
CA ASP A 247 -20.89 6.73 -13.16
C ASP A 247 -21.03 8.05 -12.38
N LEU A 248 -20.09 8.36 -11.48
CA LEU A 248 -19.97 9.70 -10.95
C LEU A 248 -19.25 10.54 -12.01
N ALA A 249 -19.99 11.47 -12.65
CA ALA A 249 -19.42 12.53 -13.49
C ALA A 249 -18.15 13.06 -12.80
N PRO A 250 -17.05 13.42 -13.52
CA PRO A 250 -15.70 13.39 -12.98
C PRO A 250 -15.49 14.39 -11.83
N ALA A 251 -15.98 14.03 -10.64
CA ALA A 251 -15.56 14.53 -9.36
C ALA A 251 -14.12 14.08 -9.28
N THR A 252 -13.23 15.05 -9.46
CA THR A 252 -11.80 14.83 -9.63
C THR A 252 -11.32 13.92 -8.51
N ALA A 253 -10.82 12.73 -8.88
CA ALA A 253 -10.29 11.77 -7.93
C ALA A 253 -9.35 12.47 -6.94
N LEU A 254 -9.71 12.51 -5.65
CA LEU A 254 -8.94 13.23 -4.64
C LEU A 254 -7.60 12.55 -4.39
N CYS A 255 -7.56 11.21 -4.40
CA CYS A 255 -6.34 10.43 -4.23
C CYS A 255 -6.02 9.55 -5.45
N GLY A 256 -6.29 10.05 -6.66
CA GLY A 256 -5.97 9.35 -7.91
C GLY A 256 -4.48 9.35 -8.28
N ARG A 257 -4.18 9.22 -9.59
CA ARG A 257 -2.81 9.29 -10.13
C ARG A 257 -2.12 10.62 -9.76
N LYS A 258 -2.85 11.73 -9.88
CA LYS A 258 -2.44 13.07 -9.42
C LYS A 258 -3.33 13.45 -8.22
N PRO A 259 -2.90 13.18 -6.98
CA PRO A 259 -3.73 13.42 -5.81
C PRO A 259 -3.84 14.92 -5.49
N LEU A 260 -5.04 15.35 -5.11
CA LEU A 260 -5.37 16.69 -4.63
C LEU A 260 -5.25 16.73 -3.11
N CYS A 261 -4.05 16.50 -2.58
CA CYS A 261 -3.85 16.29 -1.15
C CYS A 261 -4.31 17.47 -0.28
N GLU A 262 -4.19 18.70 -0.77
CA GLU A 262 -4.67 19.92 -0.07
C GLU A 262 -6.19 19.90 0.15
N ARG A 263 -6.93 19.16 -0.69
CA ARG A 263 -8.38 19.01 -0.59
C ARG A 263 -8.79 17.73 0.12
N CYS A 264 -7.90 16.76 0.34
CA CYS A 264 -8.30 15.38 0.66
C CYS A 264 -8.68 15.14 2.13
N GLY A 265 -8.39 16.09 3.04
CA GLY A 265 -8.74 15.99 4.47
C GLY A 265 -7.98 14.94 5.29
N LEU A 266 -7.15 14.11 4.65
CA LEU A 266 -6.37 13.03 5.26
C LEU A 266 -4.88 13.35 5.36
N THR A 267 -4.51 14.62 5.25
CA THR A 267 -3.11 15.08 5.21
C THR A 267 -2.33 14.67 6.47
N SER A 268 -2.97 14.66 7.63
CA SER A 268 -2.39 14.19 8.90
C SER A 268 -2.08 12.69 8.90
N TYR A 269 -2.78 11.88 8.11
CA TYR A 269 -2.62 10.42 8.04
C TYR A 269 -1.82 9.95 6.83
N CYS A 270 -1.70 10.80 5.81
CA CYS A 270 -1.12 10.44 4.52
C CYS A 270 0.40 10.59 4.53
N GLN A 271 1.10 9.45 4.63
CA GLN A 271 2.55 9.37 4.45
C GLN A 271 2.98 10.03 3.15
N TYR A 272 2.27 9.78 2.04
CA TYR A 272 2.59 10.41 0.76
C TYR A 272 2.49 11.93 0.78
N TYR A 273 1.54 12.53 1.50
CA TYR A 273 1.49 13.98 1.60
C TYR A 273 2.61 14.52 2.48
N ARG A 274 2.94 13.82 3.57
CA ARG A 274 4.07 14.16 4.45
C ARG A 274 5.41 14.13 3.70
N PHE A 275 5.60 13.11 2.85
CA PHE A 275 6.79 12.97 2.00
C PHE A 275 6.79 13.89 0.78
N ARG A 276 5.64 14.03 0.08
CA ARG A 276 5.51 14.80 -1.17
C ARG A 276 5.26 16.28 -0.95
N ARG A 277 5.32 16.81 0.28
CA ARG A 277 5.11 18.25 0.54
C ARG A 277 6.05 19.02 -0.40
N PRO A 278 5.53 19.64 -1.48
CA PRO A 278 6.37 20.44 -2.33
C PRO A 278 6.83 21.62 -1.47
N ALA A 279 8.09 22.04 -1.61
CA ALA A 279 8.42 23.42 -1.27
C ALA A 279 7.37 24.29 -1.96
N ALA A 280 6.53 24.96 -1.17
CA ALA A 280 5.27 25.55 -1.61
C ALA A 280 5.42 26.30 -2.94
N SER A 281 4.64 25.94 -3.96
CA SER A 281 4.53 26.75 -5.17
C SER A 281 3.50 27.87 -4.92
N ASN A 282 4.02 28.99 -4.43
CA ASN A 282 3.48 30.33 -4.24
C ASN A 282 2.04 30.65 -4.70
N THR A 283 1.27 31.16 -3.75
CA THR A 283 0.92 32.60 -3.79
C THR A 283 1.18 33.34 -2.48
N GLU A 284 1.48 32.63 -1.39
CA GLU A 284 2.03 33.22 -0.18
C GLU A 284 3.23 32.38 0.26
N ALA A 285 4.34 33.04 0.61
CA ALA A 285 5.52 32.37 1.13
C ALA A 285 5.11 31.46 2.31
N PRO A 286 5.66 30.24 2.43
CA PRO A 286 5.35 29.36 3.55
C PRO A 286 5.52 30.14 4.84
N LEU A 287 4.43 30.22 5.63
CA LEU A 287 4.42 30.97 6.88
C LEU A 287 5.67 30.57 7.69
N PRO A 288 6.49 31.53 8.13
CA PRO A 288 7.62 31.25 9.01
C PRO A 288 7.17 30.31 10.13
N ILE A 289 8.02 29.38 10.57
CA ILE A 289 7.69 28.45 11.67
C ILE A 289 7.13 29.21 12.89
N LYS A 290 7.61 30.43 13.13
CA LYS A 290 7.12 31.34 14.19
C LYS A 290 5.63 31.72 14.07
N GLN A 291 5.01 31.55 12.90
CA GLN A 291 3.59 31.82 12.65
C GLN A 291 2.74 30.55 12.67
N TRP A 292 3.34 29.37 12.86
CA TRP A 292 2.60 28.13 13.09
C TRP A 292 2.01 28.14 14.50
N ARG A 293 0.96 27.32 14.72
CA ARG A 293 0.49 27.02 16.08
C ARG A 293 1.67 26.48 16.88
N THR A 294 1.80 26.91 18.13
CA THR A 294 2.94 26.54 18.98
C THR A 294 3.13 25.02 19.04
N SER A 295 2.03 24.27 19.17
CA SER A 295 2.01 22.80 19.19
C SER A 295 2.38 22.11 17.88
N ASP A 296 2.49 22.84 16.76
CA ASP A 296 2.92 22.30 15.47
C ASP A 296 4.39 22.59 15.16
N ARG A 297 5.05 23.43 15.96
CA ARG A 297 6.42 23.84 15.70
C ARG A 297 7.40 22.77 16.18
N PRO A 298 8.41 22.39 15.38
CA PRO A 298 9.31 21.30 15.74
C PRO A 298 10.00 21.47 17.09
N ARG A 299 10.45 22.68 17.47
CA ARG A 299 11.18 22.88 18.73
C ARG A 299 10.26 22.73 19.94
N GLU A 300 9.10 23.36 19.86
CA GLU A 300 8.08 23.31 20.90
C GLU A 300 7.50 21.90 21.03
N ARG A 301 7.28 21.17 19.93
CA ARG A 301 6.94 19.74 19.95
C ARG A 301 8.03 18.87 20.57
N LEU A 302 9.30 19.17 20.28
CA LEU A 302 10.43 18.45 20.87
C LEU A 302 10.48 18.65 22.39
N GLU A 303 10.12 19.85 22.86
CA GLU A 303 10.04 20.19 24.28
C GLU A 303 8.83 19.53 24.97
N GLU A 304 7.64 19.58 24.34
CA GLU A 304 6.39 19.08 24.92
C GLU A 304 6.27 17.55 24.84
N LEU A 305 6.63 16.95 23.70
CA LEU A 305 6.38 15.55 23.38
C LEU A 305 7.66 14.72 23.25
N GLY A 306 8.84 15.34 23.21
CA GLY A 306 10.11 14.63 23.06
C GLY A 306 10.45 14.21 21.63
N ALA A 307 11.68 13.71 21.43
CA ALA A 307 12.23 13.45 20.09
C ALA A 307 11.49 12.36 19.30
N HIS A 308 10.84 11.41 19.98
CA HIS A 308 10.08 10.33 19.36
C HIS A 308 8.82 10.83 18.63
N ALA A 309 8.34 12.03 18.95
CA ALA A 309 7.20 12.66 18.31
C ALA A 309 7.57 13.43 17.02
N LEU A 310 8.86 13.47 16.66
CA LEU A 310 9.38 14.19 15.50
C LEU A 310 9.85 13.23 14.41
N GLU A 311 9.70 13.64 13.17
CA GLU A 311 10.31 12.96 12.02
C GLU A 311 11.79 13.36 11.84
N ASP A 312 12.57 12.54 11.16
CA ASP A 312 13.99 12.83 10.83
C ASP A 312 14.15 14.20 10.14
N SER A 313 13.19 14.58 9.30
CA SER A 313 13.18 15.87 8.62
C SER A 313 13.00 17.05 9.58
N GLU A 314 12.25 16.86 10.67
CA GLU A 314 12.03 17.87 11.70
C GLU A 314 13.25 18.00 12.61
N LEU A 315 13.86 16.87 13.00
CA LEU A 315 15.11 16.85 13.75
C LEU A 315 16.25 17.54 12.96
N LEU A 316 16.39 17.20 11.67
CA LEU A 316 17.32 17.88 10.77
C LEU A 316 16.99 19.37 10.65
N ALA A 317 15.72 19.75 10.55
CA ALA A 317 15.34 21.16 10.43
C ALA A 317 15.64 21.98 11.71
N ILE A 318 15.45 21.39 12.89
CA ILE A 318 15.84 21.99 14.16
C ILE A 318 17.35 22.23 14.17
N MET A 319 18.13 21.22 13.78
CA MET A 319 19.59 21.29 13.73
C MET A 319 20.09 22.33 12.71
N LEU A 320 19.53 22.33 11.50
CA LEU A 320 19.90 23.28 10.45
C LEU A 320 19.51 24.73 10.79
N ARG A 321 18.55 24.92 11.72
CA ARG A 321 18.01 26.17 12.26
C ARG A 321 17.30 27.07 11.25
N THR A 322 17.87 27.26 10.07
CA THR A 322 17.41 28.17 9.03
C THR A 322 17.44 27.50 7.66
N GLY A 323 16.58 27.97 6.78
CA GLY A 323 16.53 27.52 5.39
C GLY A 323 17.62 28.17 4.54
N SER A 324 17.43 28.17 3.23
CA SER A 324 18.12 29.12 2.34
C SER A 324 17.19 30.30 2.07
N GLY A 325 17.72 31.42 1.55
CA GLY A 325 16.87 32.59 1.22
C GLY A 325 15.72 32.27 0.25
N LYS A 326 15.76 31.13 -0.45
CA LYS A 326 14.73 30.65 -1.39
C LYS A 326 14.03 29.36 -0.96
N MET A 327 14.41 28.76 0.17
CA MET A 327 13.90 27.45 0.59
C MET A 327 13.74 27.38 2.11
N HIS A 328 12.55 27.01 2.56
CA HIS A 328 12.26 26.85 3.98
C HIS A 328 13.07 25.70 4.61
N VAL A 329 13.42 25.79 5.90
CA VAL A 329 14.33 24.85 6.57
C VAL A 329 13.82 23.40 6.56
N LEU A 330 12.51 23.20 6.75
CA LEU A 330 11.90 21.86 6.66
C LEU A 330 11.98 21.29 5.25
N ASP A 331 11.85 22.13 4.22
CA ASP A 331 11.93 21.67 2.83
C ASP A 331 13.39 21.35 2.46
N LEU A 332 14.34 22.11 3.00
CA LEU A 332 15.76 21.82 2.87
C LEU A 332 16.14 20.48 3.52
N ALA A 333 15.61 20.20 4.72
CA ALA A 333 15.82 18.94 5.43
C ALA A 333 15.20 17.74 4.68
N ARG A 334 13.97 17.87 4.16
CA ARG A 334 13.35 16.85 3.31
C ARG A 334 14.16 16.59 2.04
N LYS A 335 14.62 17.64 1.37
CA LYS A 335 15.42 17.53 0.15
C LYS A 335 16.74 16.77 0.38
N LEU A 336 17.35 16.91 1.55
CA LEU A 336 18.50 16.10 1.94
C LEU A 336 18.14 14.62 2.03
N LEU A 337 17.07 14.29 2.75
CA LEU A 337 16.61 12.90 2.91
C LEU A 337 16.20 12.28 1.57
N GLU A 338 15.54 13.02 0.68
CA GLU A 338 15.18 12.54 -0.66
C GLU A 338 16.41 12.27 -1.52
N LYS A 339 17.39 13.17 -1.50
CA LYS A 339 18.60 13.05 -2.33
C LYS A 339 19.48 11.88 -1.90
N PHE A 340 19.58 11.64 -0.59
CA PHE A 340 20.49 10.65 -0.01
C PHE A 340 19.78 9.40 0.52
N GLY A 341 18.45 9.33 0.43
CA GLY A 341 17.61 8.19 0.76
C GLY A 341 17.34 7.98 2.26
N SER A 342 18.28 8.31 3.14
CA SER A 342 18.16 8.12 4.60
C SER A 342 19.14 9.01 5.37
N LEU A 343 19.02 9.07 6.70
CA LEU A 343 20.03 9.70 7.57
C LEU A 343 21.42 9.07 7.38
N GLN A 344 21.51 7.75 7.23
CA GLN A 344 22.76 7.05 6.94
C GLN A 344 23.36 7.51 5.61
N GLY A 345 22.53 7.66 4.58
CA GLY A 345 23.00 8.15 3.29
C GLY A 345 23.51 9.59 3.35
N ILE A 346 22.97 10.44 4.23
CA ILE A 346 23.49 11.79 4.47
C ILE A 346 24.84 11.73 5.21
N GLU A 347 25.00 10.82 6.17
CA GLU A 347 26.27 10.60 6.87
C GLU A 347 27.38 10.12 5.89
N ASP A 348 27.03 9.23 4.97
CA ASP A 348 27.97 8.64 4.01
C ASP A 348 28.38 9.59 2.88
N ALA A 349 27.57 10.62 2.61
CA ALA A 349 27.83 11.61 1.58
C ALA A 349 29.11 12.42 1.85
N SER A 350 29.85 12.70 0.78
CA SER A 350 31.05 13.54 0.85
C SER A 350 30.70 15.00 1.12
N MET A 351 31.70 15.76 1.57
CA MET A 351 31.56 17.20 1.80
C MET A 351 31.17 17.96 0.53
N GLU A 352 31.65 17.52 -0.63
CA GLU A 352 31.31 18.06 -1.95
C GLU A 352 29.87 17.68 -2.34
N GLU A 353 29.44 16.46 -2.07
CA GLU A 353 28.09 15.97 -2.40
C GLU A 353 27.00 16.68 -1.61
N LEU A 354 27.25 16.92 -0.32
CA LEU A 354 26.40 17.71 0.55
C LEU A 354 26.29 19.15 0.03
N GLN A 355 27.43 19.78 -0.31
CA GLN A 355 27.46 21.16 -0.81
C GLN A 355 26.81 21.35 -2.19
N LYS A 356 26.65 20.28 -2.98
CA LYS A 356 25.84 20.32 -4.22
C LYS A 356 24.35 20.54 -3.95
N VAL A 357 23.88 20.40 -2.71
CA VAL A 357 22.48 20.68 -2.35
C VAL A 357 22.30 22.19 -2.14
N HIS A 358 21.52 22.82 -3.02
CA HIS A 358 21.19 24.24 -2.88
C HIS A 358 20.57 24.55 -1.50
N GLY A 359 21.24 25.39 -0.72
CA GLY A 359 20.87 25.73 0.65
C GLY A 359 21.74 25.08 1.74
N ILE A 360 22.60 24.12 1.37
CA ILE A 360 23.64 23.52 2.20
C ILE A 360 25.00 24.08 1.77
N GLY A 361 25.36 25.22 2.36
CA GLY A 361 26.72 25.76 2.22
C GLY A 361 27.72 25.00 3.09
N ARG A 362 28.99 25.37 2.97
CA ARG A 362 30.09 24.81 3.77
C ARG A 362 29.77 24.71 5.27
N MET A 363 29.18 25.76 5.86
CA MET A 363 28.86 25.77 7.30
C MET A 363 27.86 24.69 7.71
N LYS A 364 26.71 24.60 7.03
CA LYS A 364 25.68 23.59 7.33
C LYS A 364 26.17 22.16 7.05
N ALA A 365 27.03 22.00 6.04
CA ALA A 365 27.66 20.71 5.78
C ALA A 365 28.63 20.31 6.91
N ILE A 366 29.41 21.24 7.47
CA ILE A 366 30.24 20.99 8.65
C ILE A 366 29.36 20.63 9.86
N GLU A 367 28.26 21.37 10.09
CA GLU A 367 27.33 21.10 11.19
C GLU A 367 26.68 19.71 11.08
N LEU A 368 26.27 19.29 9.87
CA LEU A 368 25.79 17.93 9.60
C LEU A 368 26.84 16.89 9.98
N ARG A 369 28.08 17.05 9.48
CA ARG A 369 29.18 16.12 9.78
C ARG A 369 29.46 16.03 11.28
N ALA A 370 29.47 17.16 11.97
CA ALA A 370 29.67 17.19 13.42
C ALA A 370 28.51 16.49 14.16
N THR A 371 27.27 16.72 13.74
CA THR A 371 26.08 16.12 14.36
C THR A 371 26.08 14.61 14.22
N PHE A 372 26.33 14.08 13.02
CA PHE A 372 26.40 12.63 12.81
C PHE A 372 27.58 12.00 13.55
N GLU A 373 28.74 12.66 13.58
CA GLU A 373 29.89 12.20 14.35
C GLU A 373 29.60 12.16 15.86
N LEU A 374 28.85 13.12 16.40
CA LEU A 374 28.39 13.08 17.78
C LEU A 374 27.43 11.93 18.02
N GLY A 375 26.43 11.74 17.15
CA GLY A 375 25.50 10.61 17.20
C GLY A 375 26.24 9.27 17.18
N ARG A 376 27.27 9.15 16.33
CA ARG A 376 28.14 7.99 16.26
C ARG A 376 28.91 7.76 17.56
N ARG A 377 29.53 8.80 18.13
CA ARG A 377 30.25 8.70 19.42
C ARG A 377 29.32 8.33 20.57
N LEU A 378 28.06 8.76 20.54
CA LEU A 378 27.06 8.38 21.54
C LEU A 378 26.56 6.94 21.33
N ALA A 379 26.42 6.49 20.09
CA ALA A 379 26.06 5.11 19.75
C ALA A 379 27.20 4.12 20.01
N LEU A 380 28.44 4.60 19.97
CA LEU A 380 29.61 3.84 20.39
C LEU A 380 29.69 3.85 21.91
N LYS A 381 29.22 2.78 22.54
CA LYS A 381 29.64 2.42 23.89
C LYS A 381 30.82 1.45 23.76
N PRO A 382 32.07 1.94 23.55
CA PRO A 382 33.20 1.04 23.40
C PRO A 382 33.31 0.20 24.66
N ILE A 383 33.45 -1.11 24.47
CA ILE A 383 33.75 -2.03 25.55
C ILE A 383 35.15 -1.67 26.05
N LYS A 384 35.28 -1.31 27.34
CA LYS A 384 36.54 -0.93 27.98
C LYS A 384 37.01 -2.04 28.90
N ALA A 385 38.32 -2.06 29.15
CA ALA A 385 38.89 -2.89 30.21
C ALA A 385 38.18 -2.58 31.55
N GLY A 386 37.68 -3.62 32.20
CA GLY A 386 36.92 -3.55 33.45
C GLY A 386 35.39 -3.57 33.29
N ASP A 387 34.84 -3.35 32.08
CA ASP A 387 33.40 -3.51 31.82
C ASP A 387 32.99 -4.96 32.02
N VAL A 388 31.81 -5.19 32.61
CA VAL A 388 31.24 -6.53 32.80
C VAL A 388 30.40 -6.86 31.57
N ILE A 389 30.62 -8.02 30.97
CA ILE A 389 29.79 -8.58 29.91
C ILE A 389 28.83 -9.59 30.53
N GLU A 390 27.53 -9.28 30.53
CA GLU A 390 26.49 -10.14 31.11
C GLU A 390 25.76 -10.95 30.04
N SER A 391 25.79 -10.49 28.80
CA SER A 391 25.04 -11.08 27.69
C SER A 391 25.74 -10.91 26.33
N SER A 392 25.27 -11.65 25.34
CA SER A 392 25.65 -11.45 23.93
C SER A 392 25.25 -10.06 23.41
N ASP A 393 24.20 -9.47 23.97
CA ASP A 393 23.73 -8.14 23.61
C ASP A 393 24.74 -7.07 23.99
N ASP A 394 25.41 -7.19 25.14
CA ASP A 394 26.47 -6.27 25.56
C ASP A 394 27.62 -6.22 24.55
N VAL A 395 27.99 -7.40 24.01
CA VAL A 395 29.00 -7.54 22.97
C VAL A 395 28.51 -6.91 21.66
N TYR A 396 27.27 -7.22 21.24
CA TYR A 396 26.67 -6.66 20.03
C TYR A 396 26.56 -5.13 20.08
N PHE A 397 26.01 -4.56 21.15
CA PHE A 397 25.85 -3.11 21.29
C PHE A 397 27.20 -2.40 21.47
N GLY A 398 28.18 -3.06 22.08
CA GLY A 398 29.54 -2.55 22.19
C GLY A 398 30.29 -2.48 20.85
N TYR A 399 30.06 -3.47 19.97
CA TYR A 399 30.79 -3.59 18.71
C TYR A 399 30.03 -3.21 17.43
N ARG A 400 28.69 -3.07 17.46
CA ARG A 400 27.87 -2.73 16.28
C ARG A 400 28.38 -1.49 15.55
N GLY A 401 28.74 -0.44 16.28
CA GLY A 401 29.20 0.82 15.68
C GLY A 401 30.62 0.71 15.10
N ARG A 402 31.44 -0.22 15.62
CA ARG A 402 32.78 -0.51 15.06
C ARG A 402 32.63 -1.25 13.74
N PHE A 403 31.91 -2.37 13.73
CA PHE A 403 31.84 -3.25 12.56
C PHE A 403 30.94 -2.75 11.42
N GLN A 404 30.02 -1.81 11.67
CA GLN A 404 29.14 -1.24 10.63
C GLN A 404 29.87 -0.61 9.43
N ARG A 405 31.10 -0.12 9.61
CA ARG A 405 31.85 0.58 8.55
C ARG A 405 33.10 -0.17 8.08
N VAL A 406 33.39 -1.33 8.65
CA VAL A 406 34.50 -2.17 8.22
C VAL A 406 34.08 -2.85 6.92
N LYS A 407 34.79 -2.57 5.83
CA LYS A 407 34.50 -3.10 4.48
C LYS A 407 35.17 -4.46 4.20
N HIS A 408 35.80 -5.05 5.21
CA HIS A 408 36.52 -6.32 5.15
C HIS A 408 36.22 -7.11 6.43
N GLU A 409 36.52 -8.41 6.44
CA GLU A 409 36.32 -9.23 7.63
C GLU A 409 37.40 -8.93 8.68
N GLU A 410 37.03 -8.86 9.95
CA GLU A 410 37.95 -8.72 11.09
C GLU A 410 37.65 -9.87 12.07
N PHE A 411 38.68 -10.64 12.46
CA PHE A 411 38.60 -11.61 13.53
C PHE A 411 39.14 -10.99 14.83
N LEU A 412 38.23 -10.66 15.75
CA LEU A 412 38.52 -9.95 17.00
C LEU A 412 38.33 -10.90 18.20
N LEU A 413 39.33 -10.95 19.08
CA LEU A 413 39.28 -11.67 20.35
C LEU A 413 38.98 -10.70 21.50
N LEU A 414 37.84 -10.88 22.17
CA LEU A 414 37.51 -10.20 23.42
C LEU A 414 37.85 -11.10 24.61
N MET A 415 38.89 -10.76 25.38
CA MET A 415 39.30 -11.54 26.55
C MET A 415 38.57 -11.07 27.81
N LEU A 416 37.94 -12.01 28.52
CA LEU A 416 37.24 -11.77 29.78
C LEU A 416 37.93 -12.50 30.94
N ASN A 417 37.84 -11.96 32.15
CA ASN A 417 38.24 -12.66 33.37
C ASN A 417 37.11 -13.55 33.92
N ASN A 418 37.37 -14.27 35.02
CA ASN A 418 36.42 -15.16 35.68
C ASN A 418 35.16 -14.47 36.26
N LYS A 419 35.09 -13.14 36.24
CA LYS A 419 33.92 -12.33 36.62
C LYS A 419 33.29 -11.64 35.40
N ASN A 420 33.55 -12.16 34.19
CA ASN A 420 33.16 -11.58 32.90
C ASN A 420 33.61 -10.14 32.68
N LYS A 421 34.62 -9.66 33.40
CA LYS A 421 35.19 -8.34 33.16
C LYS A 421 36.16 -8.40 32.00
N VAL A 422 36.05 -7.41 31.12
CA VAL A 422 36.93 -7.26 29.97
C VAL A 422 38.36 -7.02 30.45
N ILE A 423 39.27 -7.87 29.99
CA ILE A 423 40.71 -7.73 30.25
C ILE A 423 41.29 -6.82 29.16
N ARG A 424 41.15 -7.23 27.90
CA ARG A 424 41.60 -6.51 26.72
C ARG A 424 40.94 -7.08 25.46
N GLU A 425 40.93 -6.31 24.39
CA GLU A 425 40.57 -6.76 23.05
C GLU A 425 41.84 -6.90 22.20
N GLU A 426 41.83 -7.85 21.25
CA GLU A 426 42.94 -8.10 20.34
C GLU A 426 42.41 -8.43 18.95
N LEU A 427 42.83 -7.66 17.94
CA LEU A 427 42.53 -7.98 16.54
C LEU A 427 43.51 -9.06 16.10
N VAL A 428 43.00 -10.26 15.90
CA VAL A 428 43.79 -11.45 15.61
C VAL A 428 44.06 -11.56 14.10
N SER A 429 43.09 -11.20 13.25
CA SER A 429 43.27 -11.23 11.80
C SER A 429 42.35 -10.23 11.09
N THR A 430 42.81 -9.73 9.94
CA THR A 430 41.99 -8.99 8.97
C THR A 430 41.88 -9.86 7.72
N GLY A 431 40.66 -10.23 7.34
CA GLY A 431 40.38 -11.09 6.19
C GLY A 431 40.81 -10.48 4.85
N GLY A 432 41.16 -11.37 3.91
CA GLY A 432 41.39 -11.06 2.50
C GLY A 432 40.09 -11.07 1.69
N LEU A 433 40.18 -11.31 0.37
CA LEU A 433 39.00 -11.31 -0.52
C LEU A 433 37.98 -12.42 -0.21
N ASP A 434 38.44 -13.61 0.22
CA ASP A 434 37.59 -14.81 0.28
C ASP A 434 37.64 -15.57 1.62
N ALA A 435 38.53 -15.20 2.55
CA ALA A 435 38.65 -15.82 3.88
C ALA A 435 39.50 -15.00 4.87
N SER A 436 39.25 -15.19 6.16
CA SER A 436 40.16 -14.84 7.24
C SER A 436 40.83 -16.11 7.77
N ILE A 437 42.13 -16.28 7.49
CA ILE A 437 42.91 -17.41 8.00
C ILE A 437 43.37 -17.06 9.41
N VAL A 438 43.07 -17.93 10.37
CA VAL A 438 43.55 -17.84 11.76
C VAL A 438 44.40 -19.09 12.01
N GLN A 439 45.68 -18.91 12.31
CA GLN A 439 46.54 -20.01 12.75
C GLN A 439 46.45 -20.13 14.28
N PRO A 440 46.02 -21.27 14.86
CA PRO A 440 45.86 -21.43 16.31
C PRO A 440 47.15 -21.31 17.16
N ARG A 441 48.27 -21.02 16.52
CA ARG A 441 49.60 -20.89 17.14
C ARG A 441 50.00 -19.43 17.41
N GLU A 442 49.24 -18.48 16.87
CA GLU A 442 49.28 -17.04 17.11
C GLU A 442 47.96 -16.62 17.78
#